data_AF-A0A850LVE7-F1
#
_entry.id   AF-A0A850LVE7-F1
#
_cell.length_a   1.000
_cell.length_b   1.000
_cell.length_c   1.000
_cell.angle_alpha   90.00
_cell.angle_beta   90.00
_cell.angle_gamma   90.00
#
_symmetry.space_group_name_H-M   'P 1'
#
loop_
_entity.id
_entity.type
_entity.pdbx_description
1 polymer ?
#
loop_
_entity_poly.entity_id
_entity_poly.type
_entity_poly.pdbx_seq_one_letter_code
_entity_poly.pdbx_strand_id
1 'polypeptide(L)' 'AGIQAAQNIINSGAQTVITPNCGPNAFRVLSTAGVKVFSCKEGKISDVINDYKNGKLKEIEEANVEGHWS' A
#
# COMPACT_ATOMS: atom_id res chain seq x y z
N ALA A 1 -2.09 1.30 14.78
CA ALA A 1 -2.92 0.68 13.72
C ALA A 1 -2.10 0.24 12.49
N GLY A 2 -1.29 1.10 11.86
CA GLY A 2 -0.61 0.76 10.59
C GLY A 2 0.38 -0.41 10.62
N ILE A 3 1.15 -0.59 11.70
CA ILE A 3 2.18 -1.66 11.80
C ILE A 3 1.55 -3.05 11.81
N GLN A 4 0.50 -3.27 12.60
CA GLN A 4 -0.17 -4.57 12.68
C GLN A 4 -0.86 -4.93 11.36
N ALA A 5 -1.46 -3.95 10.68
CA ALA A 5 -2.04 -4.16 9.35
C ALA A 5 -0.96 -4.59 8.34
N ALA A 6 0.20 -3.91 8.32
CA ALA A 6 1.32 -4.30 7.48
C ALA A 6 1.82 -5.72 7.80
N GLN A 7 1.92 -6.08 9.08
CA GLN A 7 2.35 -7.42 9.49
C GLN A 7 1.37 -8.50 9.03
N ASN A 8 0.06 -8.27 9.10
CA ASN A 8 -0.95 -9.21 8.64
C ASN A 8 -0.86 -9.45 7.12
N ILE A 9 -0.58 -8.40 6.35
CA ILE A 9 -0.36 -8.49 4.91
C ILE A 9 0.89 -9.30 4.59
N ILE A 10 1.99 -9.08 5.31
CA ILE A 10 3.22 -9.85 5.13
C ILE A 10 2.96 -11.33 5.46
N ASN A 11 2.25 -11.60 6.55
CA ASN A 11 1.93 -12.96 6.99
C ASN A 11 0.97 -13.69 6.03
N SER A 12 0.19 -12.96 5.21
CA SER A 12 -0.64 -13.57 4.16
C SER A 12 0.16 -13.98 2.92
N GLY A 13 1.44 -13.61 2.83
CA GLY A 13 2.30 -13.85 1.67
C GLY A 13 2.07 -12.87 0.52
N ALA A 14 1.38 -11.75 0.77
CA ALA A 14 1.14 -10.75 -0.26
C ALA A 14 2.44 -10.05 -0.66
N GLN A 15 2.69 -9.97 -1.97
CA GLN A 15 3.85 -9.28 -2.54
C GLN A 15 3.53 -7.83 -2.94
N THR A 16 2.24 -7.47 -2.95
CA THR A 16 1.79 -6.16 -3.42
C THR A 16 0.56 -5.71 -2.65
N VAL A 17 0.54 -4.44 -2.28
CA VAL A 17 -0.57 -3.75 -1.63
C VAL A 17 -1.00 -2.59 -2.51
N ILE A 18 -2.30 -2.47 -2.76
CA ILE A 18 -2.89 -1.32 -3.44
C ILE A 18 -3.74 -0.59 -2.42
N THR A 19 -3.44 0.69 -2.19
CA THR A 19 -4.16 1.52 -1.22
C THR A 19 -4.17 2.98 -1.68
N PRO A 20 -5.27 3.73 -1.50
CA PRO A 20 -5.25 5.17 -1.73
C PRO A 20 -4.30 5.90 -0.77
N ASN A 21 -4.18 5.41 0.48
CA ASN A 21 -3.40 6.03 1.54
C ASN A 21 -2.53 5.01 2.27
N CYS A 22 -1.26 5.35 2.51
CA CYS A 22 -0.30 4.55 3.26
C CYS A 22 0.50 5.47 4.20
N GLY A 23 0.35 5.28 5.51
CA GLY A 23 1.10 6.05 6.50
C GLY A 23 2.54 5.55 6.69
N PRO A 24 3.43 6.41 7.25
CA PRO A 24 4.88 6.16 7.32
C PRO A 24 5.25 4.85 8.03
N ASN A 25 4.53 4.53 9.10
CA ASN A 25 4.77 3.29 9.85
C ASN A 25 4.41 2.03 9.08
N ALA A 26 3.31 2.04 8.31
CA ALA A 26 2.91 0.89 7.50
C ALA A 26 3.84 0.74 6.29
N PHE A 27 4.13 1.85 5.61
CA PHE A 27 5.03 1.88 4.46
C PHE A 27 6.41 1.31 4.80
N ARG A 28 7.01 1.75 5.92
CA ARG A 28 8.32 1.24 6.36
C ARG A 28 8.33 -0.27 6.55
N VAL A 29 7.30 -0.82 7.19
CA VAL A 29 7.21 -2.27 7.46
C VAL A 29 7.01 -3.05 6.15
N LEU A 30 6.10 -2.60 5.29
CA LEU A 30 5.85 -3.22 3.98
C LEU A 30 7.10 -3.18 3.09
N SER A 31 7.75 -2.02 2.98
CA SER A 31 8.96 -1.82 2.18
C SER A 31 10.13 -2.69 2.67
N THR A 32 10.34 -2.79 3.99
CA THR A 32 11.39 -3.65 4.57
C THR A 32 11.15 -5.14 4.26
N ALA A 33 9.89 -5.55 4.15
CA ALA A 33 9.52 -6.91 3.77
C ALA A 33 9.52 -7.14 2.25
N GLY A 34 9.89 -6.15 1.44
CA GLY A 34 9.88 -6.24 -0.02
C GLY A 34 8.48 -6.22 -0.63
N VAL A 35 7.46 -5.82 0.13
CA VAL A 35 6.09 -5.69 -0.35
C VAL A 35 5.94 -4.37 -1.08
N LYS A 36 5.57 -4.43 -2.36
CA LYS A 36 5.35 -3.25 -3.19
C LYS A 36 4.07 -2.53 -2.80
N VAL A 37 4.08 -1.20 -2.76
CA VAL A 37 2.91 -0.40 -2.43
C VAL A 37 2.52 0.44 -3.62
N PHE A 38 1.27 0.35 -4.04
CA PHE A 38 0.72 1.12 -5.15
C PHE A 38 -0.37 2.06 -4.65
N SER A 39 -0.32 3.29 -5.16
CA SER A 39 -1.40 4.26 -4.96
C SER A 39 -2.51 4.03 -5.99
N CYS A 40 -3.76 4.13 -5.54
CA CYS A 40 -4.93 4.14 -6.41
C CYS A 40 -5.85 5.30 -6.05
N LYS A 41 -6.71 5.70 -6.99
CA LYS A 41 -7.82 6.60 -6.69
C LYS A 41 -8.91 5.79 -5.97
N GLU A 42 -9.70 6.46 -5.14
CA GLU A 42 -10.93 5.86 -4.60
C GLU A 42 -11.89 5.54 -5.77
N GLY A 43 -12.47 4.35 -5.75
CA GLY A 43 -13.27 3.86 -6.87
C GLY A 43 -13.64 2.39 -6.74
N LYS A 44 -14.14 1.81 -7.83
CA LYS A 44 -14.51 0.39 -7.85
C LYS A 44 -13.25 -0.48 -7.83
N ILE A 45 -13.29 -1.53 -7.01
CA ILE A 45 -12.22 -2.52 -6.90
C ILE A 45 -11.86 -3.13 -8.27
N SER A 46 -12.86 -3.36 -9.13
CA SER A 46 -12.65 -3.85 -10.50
C SER A 46 -11.72 -2.96 -11.32
N ASP A 47 -11.87 -1.66 -11.19
CA ASP A 47 -11.15 -0.67 -11.98
C ASP A 47 -9.71 -0.57 -11.47
N VAL A 48 -9.54 -0.57 -10.14
CA VAL A 48 -8.22 -0.58 -9.49
C VAL A 48 -7.42 -1.83 -9.87
N ILE A 49 -8.05 -3.01 -9.88
CA ILE A 49 -7.39 -4.26 -10.30
C ILE A 49 -7.02 -4.20 -11.79
N ASN A 50 -7.89 -3.67 -12.63
CA ASN A 50 -7.59 -3.52 -14.06
C ASN A 50 -6.45 -2.53 -14.29
N ASP A 51 -6.41 -1.41 -13.59
CA ASP A 51 -5.34 -0.43 -13.69
C ASP A 51 -4.01 -1.00 -13.21
N TYR A 52 -4.02 -1.81 -12.15
CA TYR A 52 -2.83 -2.53 -11.70
C TYR A 52 -2.30 -3.48 -12.77
N LYS A 53 -3.18 -4.33 -13.32
CA LYS A 53 -2.81 -5.30 -14.39
C LYS A 53 -2.30 -4.61 -15.65
N ASN A 54 -2.81 -3.42 -15.96
CA ASN A 54 -2.39 -2.61 -17.10
C ASN A 54 -1.17 -1.72 -16.81
N GLY A 55 -0.55 -1.81 -15.63
CA GLY A 55 0.62 -1.00 -15.28
C GLY A 55 0.34 0.50 -15.13
N LYS A 56 -0.93 0.88 -14.91
CA LYS A 56 -1.37 2.28 -14.79
C LYS A 56 -1.25 2.82 -13.37
N LEU A 57 -1.17 1.94 -12.36
CA LEU A 57 -0.97 2.37 -10.98
C LEU A 57 0.49 2.74 -10.72
N LYS A 58 0.68 3.80 -9.94
CA LYS A 58 2.01 4.26 -9.55
C LYS A 58 2.45 3.55 -8.27
N GLU A 59 3.57 2.85 -8.34
CA GLU A 59 4.31 2.38 -7.15
C GLU A 59 4.75 3.61 -6.34
N ILE A 60 4.43 3.64 -5.05
CA ILE A 60 4.84 4.73 -4.17
C ILE A 60 6.17 4.34 -3.50
N GLU A 61 7.10 5.28 -3.47
CA GLU A 61 8.43 5.10 -2.87
C GLU A 61 8.50 5.68 -1.44
N GLU A 62 7.43 6.37 -1.02
CA GLU A 62 7.26 6.93 0.31
C GLU A 62 5.79 6.89 0.76
N ALA A 63 5.57 7.09 2.05
CA ALA A 63 4.23 7.24 2.59
C ALA A 63 3.57 8.52 2.09
N ASN A 64 2.30 8.43 1.68
CA ASN A 64 1.57 9.52 1.04
C ASN A 64 0.57 10.23 1.96
N VAL A 65 0.52 9.85 3.23
CA VAL A 65 -0.20 10.59 4.28
C VAL A 65 0.76 10.97 5.39
N GLU A 66 0.62 12.18 5.92
CA GLU A 66 1.37 12.60 7.10
C GLU A 66 1.05 11.67 8.27
N GLY A 67 2.10 11.22 8.96
CA GLY A 67 1.93 10.53 10.22
C GLY A 67 1.44 11.54 11.25
N HIS A 68 0.13 11.66 11.43
CA HIS A 68 -0.40 12.41 12.57
C HIS A 68 -0.07 11.67 13.85
N TRP A 69 0.98 12.12 14.54
CA TRP A 69 1.19 11.92 15.97
C TRP A 69 1.19 13.32 16.60
N SER A 70 0.05 13.69 17.17
CA SER A 70 -0.07 14.72 18.21
C SER A 70 -0.62 14.03 19.46
#